data_AF-A0A4V4LSS7-F1
#
_entry.id   AF-A0A4V4LSS7-F1
#
_cell.length_a   1.000
_cell.length_b   1.000
_cell.length_c   1.000
_cell.angle_alpha   90.00
_cell.angle_beta   90.00
_cell.angle_gamma   90.00
#
_symmetry.space_group_name_H-M   'P 1'
#
loop_
_entity.id
_entity.type
_entity.pdbx_description
1 polymer ?
#
loop_
_entity_poly.entity_id
_entity_poly.type
_entity_poly.pdbx_seq_one_letter_code
_entity_poly.pdbx_strand_id
1 'polypeptide(L)'
;MKRATLHDILSNEDLLHSFSTYLRDVERSIENLEFHMWYSTHVQRGTHITPYEGTRVLRTFFSRTSAWELNLDADEQNAVVHAAQQHIGARVLLPLSIFTHSHRVVVTLLECSSLPAYRAHVKRRKRERSGSGSGSAREGLRRSLSSVSSLSSLSSIVNSLSPRKRS
;
A
#
# COMPACT_ATOMS: atom_id res chain seq x y z
N MET A 1 -21.85 7.48 -11.89
CA MET A 1 -21.01 7.28 -10.68
C MET A 1 -19.61 7.79 -10.97
N LYS A 2 -19.10 8.75 -10.20
CA LYS A 2 -17.71 9.20 -10.33
C LYS A 2 -16.77 8.02 -10.01
N ARG A 3 -15.67 7.88 -10.76
CA ARG A 3 -14.64 6.86 -10.48
C ARG A 3 -13.84 7.33 -9.27
N ALA A 4 -13.87 6.58 -8.17
CA ALA A 4 -13.12 6.91 -6.96
C ALA A 4 -11.61 6.96 -7.25
N THR A 5 -10.98 8.12 -7.10
CA THR A 5 -9.54 8.36 -7.28
C THR A 5 -8.71 7.61 -6.23
N LEU A 6 -7.38 7.57 -6.40
CA LEU A 6 -6.50 7.01 -5.36
C LEU A 6 -6.68 7.78 -4.06
N HIS A 7 -6.73 9.11 -4.11
CA HIS A 7 -7.02 9.96 -2.96
C HIS A 7 -8.34 9.60 -2.26
N ASP A 8 -9.42 9.37 -3.02
CA ASP A 8 -10.73 8.98 -2.44
C ASP A 8 -10.65 7.63 -1.71
N ILE A 9 -9.87 6.68 -2.24
CA ILE A 9 -9.66 5.37 -1.62
C ILE A 9 -8.84 5.52 -0.35
N LEU A 10 -7.72 6.26 -0.39
CA LEU A 10 -6.84 6.44 0.75
C LEU A 10 -7.49 7.25 1.90
N SER A 11 -8.47 8.10 1.58
CA SER A 11 -9.18 8.93 2.55
C SER A 11 -10.38 8.22 3.21
N ASN A 12 -10.73 7.02 2.77
CA ASN A 12 -11.88 6.26 3.27
C ASN A 12 -11.42 4.88 3.75
N GLU A 13 -11.59 4.60 5.04
CA GLU A 13 -11.06 3.38 5.68
C GLU A 13 -11.60 2.09 5.06
N ASP A 14 -12.90 2.04 4.75
CA ASP A 14 -13.52 0.87 4.12
C ASP A 14 -12.99 0.62 2.70
N LEU A 15 -12.85 1.69 1.91
CA LEU A 15 -12.30 1.59 0.55
C LEU A 15 -10.82 1.21 0.57
N LEU A 16 -10.04 1.79 1.49
CA LEU A 16 -8.64 1.44 1.71
C LEU A 16 -8.50 -0.03 2.10
N HIS A 17 -9.31 -0.51 3.04
CA HIS A 17 -9.29 -1.90 3.47
C HIS A 17 -9.62 -2.86 2.31
N SER A 18 -10.68 -2.55 1.55
CA SER A 18 -11.07 -3.32 0.37
C SER A 18 -9.98 -3.33 -0.72
N PHE A 19 -9.34 -2.18 -0.98
CA PHE A 19 -8.26 -2.07 -1.95
C PHE A 19 -7.00 -2.81 -1.49
N SER A 20 -6.60 -2.67 -0.23
CA SER A 20 -5.48 -3.40 0.38
C SER A 20 -5.68 -4.91 0.31
N THR A 21 -6.90 -5.39 0.61
CA THR A 21 -7.25 -6.81 0.50
C THR A 21 -7.11 -7.31 -0.93
N TYR A 22 -7.61 -6.55 -1.90
CA TYR A 22 -7.44 -6.88 -3.31
C TYR A 22 -5.96 -6.94 -3.72
N LEU A 23 -5.15 -5.95 -3.34
CA LEU A 23 -3.72 -5.93 -3.66
C LEU A 23 -2.98 -7.10 -3.04
N ARG A 24 -3.32 -7.49 -1.81
CA ARG A 24 -2.67 -8.60 -1.10
C ARG A 24 -3.07 -9.97 -1.65
N ASP A 25 -4.37 -10.19 -1.81
CA ASP A 25 -4.90 -11.54 -2.02
C ASP A 25 -5.13 -11.87 -3.50
N VAL A 26 -5.39 -10.84 -4.32
CA VAL A 26 -5.72 -11.00 -5.75
C VAL A 26 -4.54 -10.59 -6.63
N GLU A 27 -4.03 -9.37 -6.48
CA GLU A 27 -2.95 -8.86 -7.35
C GLU A 27 -1.57 -9.30 -6.87
N ARG A 28 -1.42 -9.58 -5.57
CA ARG A 28 -0.15 -9.91 -4.89
C ARG A 28 0.93 -8.84 -5.08
N SER A 29 0.55 -7.56 -5.04
CA SER A 29 1.37 -6.37 -5.32
C SER A 29 1.17 -5.25 -4.28
N ILE A 30 1.12 -5.63 -3.00
CA ILE A 30 0.77 -4.74 -1.89
C ILE A 30 1.93 -3.80 -1.49
N GLU A 31 3.16 -4.10 -1.88
CA GLU A 31 4.39 -3.40 -1.54
C GLU A 31 4.37 -1.91 -1.91
N ASN A 32 3.79 -1.57 -3.06
CA ASN A 32 3.63 -0.19 -3.51
C ASN A 32 2.72 0.60 -2.56
N LEU A 33 1.62 -0.01 -2.10
CA LEU A 33 0.71 0.66 -1.16
C LEU A 33 1.36 0.83 0.22
N GLU A 34 2.04 -0.20 0.75
CA GLU A 34 2.71 -0.10 2.05
C GLU A 34 3.82 0.96 2.05
N PHE A 35 4.62 1.04 0.98
CA PHE A 35 5.64 2.08 0.84
C PHE A 35 5.02 3.47 0.74
N HIS A 36 3.94 3.62 -0.02
CA HIS A 36 3.19 4.89 -0.08
C HIS A 36 2.70 5.31 1.32
N MET A 37 2.10 4.40 2.09
CA MET A 37 1.60 4.68 3.44
C MET A 37 2.72 5.07 4.41
N TRP A 38 3.86 4.38 4.34
CA TRP A 38 5.05 4.73 5.12
C TRP A 38 5.56 6.14 4.79
N TYR A 39 5.70 6.47 3.51
CA TYR A 39 6.19 7.78 3.06
C TYR A 39 5.22 8.90 3.47
N SER A 40 3.92 8.74 3.18
CA SER A 40 2.89 9.71 3.52
C SER A 40 2.82 9.99 5.03
N THR A 41 3.04 8.97 5.86
CA THR A 41 3.11 9.12 7.33
C THR A 41 4.27 10.04 7.74
N HIS A 42 5.44 9.93 7.09
CA HIS A 42 6.60 10.78 7.37
C HIS A 42 6.39 12.22 6.92
N VAL A 43 5.76 12.42 5.75
CA VAL A 43 5.36 13.75 5.27
C VAL A 43 4.44 14.43 6.28
N GLN A 44 3.40 13.73 6.74
CA GLN A 44 2.41 14.30 7.68
C GLN A 44 3.00 14.63 9.04
N ARG A 45 3.91 13.78 9.55
CA ARG A 45 4.54 14.00 10.86
C ARG A 45 5.65 15.04 10.82
N GLY A 46 6.16 15.39 9.63
CA GLY A 46 7.34 16.25 9.49
C GLY A 46 8.58 15.63 10.15
N THR A 47 8.61 14.31 10.30
CA THR A 47 9.67 13.61 11.03
C THR A 47 10.79 13.19 10.10
N HIS A 48 12.01 13.35 10.57
CA HIS A 48 13.19 12.79 9.92
C HIS A 48 13.24 11.27 10.10
N ILE A 49 13.89 10.59 9.16
CA ILE A 49 14.07 9.15 9.20
C ILE A 49 15.34 8.82 9.99
N THR A 50 15.22 7.96 11.01
CA THR A 50 16.39 7.51 11.78
C THR A 50 17.24 6.51 10.98
N PRO A 51 18.55 6.35 11.25
CA PRO A 51 19.38 5.34 10.60
C PRO A 51 18.82 3.91 10.70
N TYR A 52 18.24 3.57 11.86
CA TYR A 52 17.61 2.27 12.07
C TYR A 52 16.39 2.06 11.17
N GLU A 53 15.53 3.08 11.08
CA GLU A 53 14.37 3.04 10.20
C GLU A 53 14.78 3.03 8.72
N GLY A 54 15.76 3.84 8.34
CA GLY A 54 16.33 3.83 6.99
C GLY A 54 16.82 2.44 6.60
N THR A 55 17.58 1.77 7.48
CA THR A 55 18.04 0.40 7.27
C THR A 55 16.87 -0.57 7.08
N ARG A 56 15.81 -0.43 7.89
CA ARG A 56 14.61 -1.26 7.78
C ARG A 56 13.91 -1.06 6.44
N VAL A 57 13.71 0.19 6.02
CA VAL A 57 13.04 0.55 4.75
C VAL A 57 13.83 0.05 3.55
N LEU A 58 15.16 0.25 3.53
CA LEU A 58 16.01 -0.26 2.46
C LEU A 58 15.92 -1.79 2.36
N ARG A 59 16.00 -2.49 3.49
CA ARG A 59 15.92 -3.96 3.50
C ARG A 59 14.55 -4.46 3.03
N THR A 60 13.47 -3.79 3.41
CA THR A 60 12.11 -4.21 3.04
C THR A 60 11.80 -3.90 1.58
N PHE A 61 12.10 -2.69 1.09
CA PHE A 61 11.55 -2.20 -0.17
C PHE A 61 12.58 -2.06 -1.31
N PHE A 62 13.87 -2.02 -1.00
CA PHE A 62 14.94 -1.77 -1.99
C PHE A 62 15.94 -2.92 -2.08
N SER A 63 15.72 -4.01 -1.34
CA SER A 63 16.56 -5.19 -1.42
C SER A 63 16.03 -6.14 -2.49
N ARG A 64 16.89 -6.54 -3.43
CA ARG A 64 16.58 -7.51 -4.51
C ARG A 64 16.19 -8.90 -4.04
N THR A 65 16.46 -9.21 -2.78
CA THR A 65 16.07 -10.49 -2.17
C THR A 65 14.79 -10.36 -1.34
N SER A 66 14.21 -9.16 -1.27
CA SER A 66 12.97 -8.93 -0.55
C SER A 66 11.78 -9.36 -1.38
N ALA A 67 10.86 -10.09 -0.74
CA ALA A 67 9.53 -10.34 -1.31
C ALA A 67 8.67 -9.06 -1.44
N TRP A 68 9.15 -7.94 -0.90
CA TRP A 68 8.50 -6.63 -0.90
C TRP A 68 9.30 -5.59 -1.69
N GLU A 69 10.20 -6.05 -2.57
CA GLU A 69 10.97 -5.18 -3.46
C GLU A 69 10.04 -4.32 -4.33
N LEU A 70 10.29 -3.02 -4.37
CA LEU A 70 9.55 -2.11 -5.23
C LEU A 70 9.96 -2.32 -6.69
N ASN A 71 8.96 -2.29 -7.57
CA ASN A 71 9.17 -2.34 -9.01
C ASN A 71 9.71 -1.01 -9.55
N LEU A 72 10.99 -0.77 -9.30
CA LEU A 72 11.75 0.41 -9.72
C LEU A 72 12.88 -0.01 -10.65
N ASP A 73 13.29 0.90 -11.54
CA ASP A 73 14.47 0.68 -12.37
C ASP A 73 15.73 0.52 -11.50
N ALA A 74 16.66 -0.32 -11.96
CA ALA A 74 17.85 -0.67 -11.19
C ALA A 74 18.69 0.56 -10.80
N ASP A 75 18.76 1.56 -11.68
CA ASP A 75 19.51 2.80 -11.45
C ASP A 75 18.87 3.65 -10.33
N GLU A 76 17.54 3.73 -10.31
CA GLU A 76 16.78 4.41 -9.25
C GLU A 76 16.98 3.71 -7.90
N GLN A 77 16.85 2.37 -7.87
CA GLN A 77 17.12 1.60 -6.65
C GLN A 77 18.55 1.84 -6.14
N ASN A 78 19.54 1.76 -7.02
CA ASN A 78 20.94 1.96 -6.66
C ASN A 78 21.19 3.37 -6.12
N ALA A 79 20.60 4.40 -6.73
CA ALA A 79 20.73 5.79 -6.29
C ALA A 79 20.17 5.99 -4.87
N VAL A 80 18.98 5.46 -4.58
CA VAL A 80 18.35 5.56 -3.26
C VAL A 80 19.15 4.80 -2.20
N VAL A 81 19.56 3.57 -2.50
CA VAL A 81 20.35 2.74 -1.57
C VAL A 81 21.67 3.41 -1.25
N HIS A 82 22.39 3.89 -2.27
CA HIS A 82 23.67 4.56 -2.08
C HIS A 82 23.53 5.84 -1.25
N ALA A 83 22.57 6.71 -1.57
CA ALA A 83 22.33 7.94 -0.82
C ALA A 83 21.98 7.64 0.64
N ALA A 84 21.06 6.72 0.90
CA ALA A 84 20.66 6.36 2.25
C ALA A 84 21.81 5.72 3.05
N GLN A 85 22.66 4.89 2.43
CA GLN A 85 23.80 4.26 3.10
C GLN A 85 24.84 5.26 3.58
N GLN A 86 25.07 6.37 2.86
CA GLN A 86 25.97 7.44 3.31
C GLN A 86 25.51 8.04 4.65
N HIS A 87 24.21 8.33 4.77
CA HIS A 87 23.63 8.86 6.00
C HIS A 87 23.62 7.82 7.14
N ILE A 88 23.29 6.56 6.84
CA ILE A 88 23.29 5.47 7.82
C ILE A 88 24.70 5.23 8.36
N GLY A 89 25.71 5.17 7.49
CA GLY A 89 27.11 4.98 7.87
C GLY A 89 27.64 6.12 8.74
N ALA A 90 27.24 7.35 8.44
CA ALA A 90 27.55 8.53 9.25
C ALA A 90 26.69 8.65 10.54
N ARG A 91 25.73 7.73 10.75
CA ARG A 91 24.78 7.74 11.88
C ARG A 91 23.98 9.04 12.02
N VAL A 92 23.68 9.70 10.90
CA VAL A 92 22.87 10.94 10.85
C VAL A 92 21.46 10.65 10.36
N LEU A 93 20.54 11.59 10.61
CA LEU A 93 19.17 11.48 10.12
C LEU A 93 19.13 11.49 8.58
N LEU A 94 18.25 10.65 8.02
CA LEU A 94 18.04 10.55 6.59
C LEU A 94 16.99 11.59 6.17
N PRO A 95 17.29 12.47 5.22
CA PRO A 95 16.28 13.34 4.65
C PRO A 95 15.27 12.51 3.85
N LEU A 96 13.97 12.80 4.05
CA LEU A 96 12.88 12.14 3.33
C LEU A 96 13.00 12.34 1.80
N SER A 97 13.70 13.40 1.37
CA SER A 97 13.92 13.71 -0.04
C SER A 97 14.57 12.55 -0.82
N ILE A 98 15.40 11.73 -0.16
CA ILE A 98 16.02 10.52 -0.73
C ILE A 98 14.96 9.59 -1.35
N PHE A 99 13.77 9.51 -0.77
CA PHE A 99 12.71 8.58 -1.19
C PHE A 99 11.65 9.23 -2.10
N THR A 100 11.79 10.52 -2.43
CA THR A 100 10.75 11.28 -3.14
C THR A 100 10.48 10.75 -4.54
N HIS A 101 11.54 10.45 -5.29
CA HIS A 101 11.37 10.01 -6.67
C HIS A 101 10.73 8.62 -6.71
N SER A 102 11.28 7.66 -5.97
CA SER A 102 10.68 6.33 -5.77
C SER A 102 9.21 6.41 -5.33
N HIS A 103 8.84 7.33 -4.42
CA HIS A 103 7.44 7.53 -4.02
C HIS A 103 6.56 7.98 -5.19
N ARG A 104 7.03 8.89 -6.04
CA ARG A 104 6.29 9.33 -7.24
C ARG A 104 6.07 8.18 -8.22
N VAL A 105 7.08 7.34 -8.43
CA VAL A 105 6.95 6.15 -9.29
C VAL A 105 5.91 5.20 -8.72
N VAL A 106 5.98 4.91 -7.41
CA VAL A 106 5.01 4.07 -6.71
C VAL A 106 3.58 4.60 -6.82
N VAL A 107 3.36 5.91 -6.63
CA VAL A 107 2.03 6.53 -6.81
C VAL A 107 1.55 6.35 -8.25
N THR A 108 2.43 6.56 -9.23
CA THR A 108 2.09 6.37 -10.65
C THR A 108 1.68 4.92 -10.93
N LEU A 109 2.41 3.94 -10.40
CA LEU A 109 2.07 2.52 -10.55
C LEU A 109 0.70 2.18 -9.95
N LEU A 110 0.42 2.69 -8.74
CA LEU A 110 -0.89 2.51 -8.10
C LEU A 110 -2.01 3.12 -8.94
N GLU A 111 -1.83 4.32 -9.48
CA GLU A 111 -2.86 5.05 -10.24
C GLU A 111 -3.08 4.49 -11.64
N CYS A 112 -2.01 4.08 -12.33
CA CYS A 112 -2.06 3.65 -13.72
C CYS A 112 -2.28 2.15 -13.90
N SER A 113 -1.91 1.32 -12.91
CA SER A 113 -2.02 -0.15 -13.01
C SER A 113 -3.03 -0.71 -12.01
N SER A 114 -2.71 -0.67 -10.72
CA SER A 114 -3.48 -1.41 -9.71
C SER A 114 -4.89 -0.86 -9.48
N LEU A 115 -5.06 0.47 -9.52
CA LEU A 115 -6.37 1.10 -9.33
C LEU A 115 -7.35 0.77 -10.48
N PRO A 116 -6.98 0.88 -11.77
CA PRO A 116 -7.80 0.37 -12.86
C PRO A 116 -8.17 -1.11 -12.72
N ALA A 117 -7.21 -1.97 -12.36
CA ALA A 117 -7.42 -3.41 -12.20
C ALA A 117 -8.40 -3.72 -11.05
N TYR A 118 -8.23 -3.07 -9.90
CA TYR A 118 -9.15 -3.13 -8.77
C TYR A 118 -10.57 -2.72 -9.15
N ARG A 119 -10.73 -1.61 -9.87
CA ARG A 119 -12.06 -1.14 -10.31
C ARG A 119 -12.74 -2.16 -11.23
N ALA A 120 -11.97 -2.78 -12.13
CA ALA A 120 -12.48 -3.84 -12.99
C ALA A 120 -12.91 -5.08 -12.16
N HIS A 121 -12.10 -5.47 -11.17
CA HIS A 121 -12.40 -6.55 -10.25
C HIS A 121 -13.71 -6.31 -9.48
N VAL A 122 -13.87 -5.14 -8.86
CA VAL A 122 -15.10 -4.77 -8.12
C VAL A 122 -16.32 -4.79 -9.02
N LYS A 123 -16.21 -4.24 -10.24
CA LYS A 123 -17.31 -4.25 -11.22
C LYS A 123 -17.71 -5.67 -11.61
N ARG A 124 -16.74 -6.57 -11.82
CA ARG A 124 -16.99 -7.99 -12.14
C ARG A 124 -17.72 -8.68 -11.00
N ARG A 125 -17.23 -8.55 -9.76
CA ARG A 125 -17.85 -9.13 -8.56
C ARG A 125 -19.29 -8.67 -8.33
N LYS A 126 -19.60 -7.40 -8.62
CA LYS A 126 -20.97 -6.88 -8.51
C LYS A 126 -21.92 -7.56 -9.49
N ARG A 127 -21.48 -7.81 -10.73
CA ARG A 127 -22.30 -8.49 -11.76
C ARG A 127 -22.58 -9.94 -11.39
N GLU A 128 -21.59 -10.67 -10.89
CA GLU A 128 -21.75 -12.07 -10.44
C GLU A 128 -22.78 -12.18 -9.31
N ARG A 129 -22.76 -11.22 -8.36
CA ARG A 129 -23.73 -11.17 -7.25
C ARG A 129 -25.15 -10.79 -7.71
N SER A 130 -25.28 -9.89 -8.68
CA SER A 130 -26.59 -9.46 -9.21
C SER A 130 -27.17 -10.38 -10.29
N GLY A 131 -26.36 -11.22 -10.93
CA GLY A 131 -26.77 -12.12 -12.02
C GLY A 131 -27.18 -13.54 -11.60
N SER A 132 -27.02 -13.89 -10.32
CA SER A 132 -27.39 -15.22 -9.79
C SER A 132 -28.87 -15.36 -9.42
N GLY A 133 -29.72 -14.41 -9.85
CA GLY A 133 -31.15 -14.34 -9.54
C GLY A 133 -32.10 -14.91 -10.60
N SER A 134 -31.60 -15.71 -11.56
CA SER A 134 -32.44 -16.32 -12.60
C SER A 134 -32.07 -17.79 -12.84
N GLY A 135 -32.63 -18.68 -12.02
CA GLY A 135 -32.99 -20.05 -12.39
C GLY A 135 -31.87 -21.08 -12.56
N SER A 136 -31.57 -21.82 -11.48
CA SER A 136 -31.75 -23.28 -11.46
C SER A 136 -31.59 -23.79 -10.03
N ALA A 137 -32.69 -24.25 -9.45
CA ALA A 137 -32.70 -24.98 -8.21
C ALA A 137 -32.08 -26.37 -8.45
N ARG A 138 -31.05 -26.72 -7.66
CA ARG A 138 -30.85 -28.03 -7.02
C ARG A 138 -29.46 -28.16 -6.39
N GLU A 139 -29.43 -28.86 -5.26
CA GLU A 139 -28.30 -29.49 -4.54
C GLU A 139 -26.93 -28.78 -4.54
N GLY A 140 -26.26 -28.51 -3.44
CA GLY A 140 -26.41 -29.00 -2.07
C GLY A 140 -25.17 -28.59 -1.25
N LEU A 141 -25.43 -28.34 0.04
CA LEU A 141 -24.65 -28.78 1.19
C LEU A 141 -23.11 -28.76 1.15
N ARG A 142 -22.57 -28.13 2.19
CA ARG A 142 -21.40 -28.49 3.03
C ARG A 142 -20.10 -27.69 2.92
N ARG A 143 -19.72 -27.26 4.13
CA ARG A 143 -18.39 -26.98 4.71
C ARG A 143 -17.82 -25.58 4.46
N SER A 144 -17.10 -24.98 5.39
CA SER A 144 -16.96 -25.09 6.84
C SER A 144 -16.07 -23.91 7.25
N LEU A 145 -16.21 -23.50 8.50
CA LEU A 145 -15.48 -22.43 9.19
C LEU A 145 -13.94 -22.56 9.17
N SER A 146 -13.30 -21.41 9.45
CA SER A 146 -11.93 -21.13 9.96
C SER A 146 -11.20 -20.13 9.04
N SER A 147 -10.44 -19.14 9.49
CA SER A 147 -9.79 -18.87 10.77
C SER A 147 -9.53 -17.35 10.91
N VAL A 148 -9.45 -16.90 12.16
CA VAL A 148 -9.06 -15.56 12.62
C VAL A 148 -7.53 -15.42 12.65
N SER A 149 -7.03 -14.17 12.77
CA SER A 149 -5.64 -13.66 13.05
C SER A 149 -4.95 -13.05 11.81
N SER A 150 -4.46 -11.82 11.73
CA SER A 150 -4.01 -10.83 12.74
C SER A 150 -4.19 -9.40 12.21
N LEU A 151 -4.75 -8.50 13.04
CA LEU A 151 -5.11 -7.10 12.70
C LEU A 151 -4.24 -6.04 13.41
N SER A 152 -2.97 -6.32 13.71
CA SER A 152 -2.18 -5.46 14.60
C SER A 152 -1.30 -4.39 13.94
N SER A 153 -1.35 -4.20 12.60
CA SER A 153 -0.42 -3.27 11.93
C SER A 153 -1.05 -2.08 11.19
N LEU A 154 -2.37 -2.05 10.98
CA LEU A 154 -3.03 -0.96 10.23
C LEU A 154 -3.77 0.06 11.13
N SER A 155 -4.20 -0.34 12.32
CA SER A 155 -4.91 0.54 13.27
C SER A 155 -4.00 1.63 13.89
N SER A 156 -2.69 1.42 13.90
CA SER A 156 -1.71 2.40 14.40
C SER A 156 -1.41 3.53 13.40
N ILE A 157 -1.80 3.38 12.13
CA ILE A 157 -1.53 4.36 11.06
C ILE A 157 -2.78 5.23 10.80
N VAL A 158 -3.98 4.67 10.90
CA VAL A 158 -5.24 5.39 10.59
C VAL A 158 -5.65 6.39 11.70
N ASN A 159 -5.25 6.16 12.96
CA ASN A 159 -5.62 7.04 14.08
C ASN A 159 -4.91 8.42 14.10
N SER A 160 -4.02 8.74 13.16
CA SER A 160 -3.39 10.08 13.08
C SER A 160 -3.94 10.99 11.97
N LEU A 161 -5.01 10.59 11.27
CA LEU A 161 -5.60 11.37 10.16
C LEU A 161 -6.62 12.44 10.61
N SER A 162 -6.75 12.71 11.92
CA SER A 162 -7.58 13.82 12.40
C SER A 162 -6.80 15.14 12.41
N PRO A 163 -7.19 16.17 11.61
CA PRO A 163 -6.57 17.48 11.71
C PRO A 163 -6.93 18.13 13.05
N ARG A 164 -5.93 18.33 13.91
CA ARG A 164 -6.06 19.22 15.09
C ARG A 164 -6.28 20.64 14.57
N LYS A 165 -7.53 21.12 14.64
CA LYS A 165 -7.84 22.55 14.54
C LYS A 165 -7.05 23.27 15.62
N ARG A 166 -6.11 24.12 15.23
CA ARG A 166 -5.53 25.13 16.12
C ARG A 166 -6.51 26.29 16.18
N SER A 167 -7.06 26.52 17.36
CA SER A 167 -7.66 27.80 17.76
C SER A 167 -6.56 28.79 18.15
#